data_AF-A0A316YD67-F1
#
_entry.id   AF-A0A316YD67-F1
#
_cell.length_a   1.000
_cell.length_b   1.000
_cell.length_c   1.000
_cell.angle_alpha   90.00
_cell.angle_beta   90.00
_cell.angle_gamma   90.00
#
_symmetry.space_group_name_H-M   'P 1'
#
loop_
_entity.id
_entity.type
_entity.pdbx_description
1 polymer ?
#
loop_
_entity_poly.entity_id
_entity_poly.type
_entity_poly.pdbx_seq_one_letter_code
_entity_poly.pdbx_strand_id
1 'polypeptide(L)'
;MSPPSPTMYEPKNMRFRQLGPSGLRVSLFSLGGWLTFGGSVDDEATKDIMRVAYEHGINTFDTAEVYANGACEVSMGRAIRDLQWNRSSLVLITKIFYGTGGKDPNATGLSRKHIIEGAQQSLQRAGLDYWDIIMAHSPDVTVPMVEVVKAFNHLIATGKCFYWGCSAWSAEQISEAYGIARELHLEPPLADQSQYSMLHREPVEKEYMPLYRKHGLGLTIWSPLAWGLLTGKYNDGIPKGSRFDLNADSTFDGAIQSLRSSEGMAKVEKVKRLTKVAEGLGCSMAVLALAWAAKNEHVSTVILGASRKEQVVENLKALDYIEKLTPDIMTEIDAVLANKPAPLPTFGRA
;
A
#
# COMPACT_ATOMS: atom_id res chain seq x y z
N MET A 1 2.71 -24.37 -32.09
CA MET A 1 1.50 -24.21 -31.26
C MET A 1 1.32 -22.73 -31.02
N SER A 2 0.18 -22.14 -31.37
CA SER A 2 -0.11 -20.74 -31.00
C SER A 2 -0.07 -20.63 -29.47
N PRO A 3 0.47 -19.54 -28.91
CA PRO A 3 0.39 -19.33 -27.47
C PRO A 3 -1.10 -19.34 -27.07
N PRO A 4 -1.46 -19.97 -25.93
CA PRO A 4 -2.82 -19.91 -25.41
C PRO A 4 -3.23 -18.43 -25.22
N SER A 5 -4.52 -18.15 -25.43
CA SER A 5 -5.05 -16.79 -25.31
C SER A 5 -4.92 -16.27 -23.88
N PRO A 6 -4.56 -14.98 -23.68
CA PRO A 6 -4.46 -14.41 -22.35
C PRO A 6 -5.75 -14.56 -21.55
N THR A 7 -5.63 -14.81 -20.24
CA THR A 7 -6.81 -14.93 -19.35
C THR A 7 -7.53 -13.59 -19.29
N MET A 8 -8.82 -13.56 -19.66
CA MET A 8 -9.64 -12.36 -19.59
C MET A 8 -9.90 -11.96 -18.13
N TYR A 9 -9.88 -10.65 -17.87
CA TYR A 9 -10.15 -10.10 -16.55
C TYR A 9 -11.65 -9.99 -16.27
N GLU A 10 -12.05 -10.37 -15.06
CA GLU A 10 -13.42 -10.20 -14.58
C GLU A 10 -13.44 -9.46 -13.23
N PRO A 11 -14.16 -8.34 -13.11
CA PRO A 11 -14.16 -7.52 -11.89
C PRO A 11 -14.91 -8.16 -10.71
N LYS A 12 -15.76 -9.17 -10.94
CA LYS A 12 -16.63 -9.79 -9.91
C LYS A 12 -17.41 -8.73 -9.10
N ASN A 13 -17.34 -8.77 -7.76
CA ASN A 13 -17.93 -7.78 -6.86
C ASN A 13 -16.92 -6.69 -6.42
N MET A 14 -15.71 -6.66 -7.00
CA MET A 14 -14.70 -5.67 -6.66
C MET A 14 -15.18 -4.26 -7.04
N ARG A 15 -14.98 -3.30 -6.13
CA ARG A 15 -15.21 -1.88 -6.40
C ARG A 15 -13.93 -1.27 -6.97
N PHE A 16 -14.07 -0.29 -7.86
CA PHE A 16 -12.94 0.43 -8.46
C PHE A 16 -13.02 1.90 -8.13
N ARG A 17 -11.88 2.51 -7.82
CA ARG A 17 -11.74 3.95 -7.61
C ARG A 17 -10.70 4.52 -8.56
N GLN A 18 -10.83 5.79 -8.89
CA GLN A 18 -9.75 6.52 -9.55
C GLN A 18 -8.57 6.64 -8.59
N LEU A 19 -7.35 6.53 -9.12
CA LEU A 19 -6.16 6.87 -8.37
C LEU A 19 -5.85 8.35 -8.59
N GLY A 20 -6.10 9.15 -7.55
CA GLY A 20 -5.95 10.60 -7.58
C GLY A 20 -6.79 11.25 -8.68
N PRO A 21 -6.29 12.33 -9.32
CA PRO A 21 -7.03 13.02 -10.38
C PRO A 21 -6.95 12.33 -11.76
N SER A 22 -6.39 11.12 -11.86
CA SER A 22 -6.19 10.44 -13.15
C SER A 22 -7.39 9.62 -13.64
N GLY A 23 -7.33 9.20 -14.89
CA GLY A 23 -8.22 8.18 -15.46
C GLY A 23 -7.91 6.75 -15.02
N LEU A 24 -6.80 6.50 -14.29
CA LEU A 24 -6.40 5.16 -13.87
C LEU A 24 -7.36 4.62 -12.80
N ARG A 25 -7.92 3.44 -13.03
CA ARG A 25 -8.81 2.76 -12.09
C ARG A 25 -8.10 1.60 -11.39
N VAL A 26 -8.07 1.66 -10.07
CA VAL A 26 -7.51 0.62 -9.21
C VAL A 26 -8.64 -0.11 -8.47
N SER A 27 -8.46 -1.41 -8.26
CA SER A 27 -9.33 -2.17 -7.36
C SER A 27 -9.24 -1.61 -5.95
N LEU A 28 -10.37 -1.53 -5.23
CA LEU A 28 -10.43 -0.97 -3.88
C LEU A 28 -9.53 -1.71 -2.88
N PHE A 29 -9.32 -3.00 -3.10
CA PHE A 29 -8.26 -3.76 -2.45
C PHE A 29 -7.18 -4.11 -3.48
N SER A 30 -5.92 -3.92 -3.11
CA SER A 30 -4.73 -4.32 -3.88
C SER A 30 -3.93 -5.36 -3.11
N LEU A 31 -2.97 -6.00 -3.76
CA LEU A 31 -2.12 -7.02 -3.13
C LEU A 31 -0.65 -6.60 -3.15
N GLY A 32 -0.02 -6.53 -1.97
CA GLY A 32 1.39 -6.19 -1.80
C GLY A 32 2.26 -7.40 -1.42
N GLY A 33 3.48 -7.45 -1.93
CA GLY A 33 4.41 -8.57 -1.72
C GLY A 33 5.37 -8.47 -0.52
N TRP A 34 5.32 -7.38 0.25
CA TRP A 34 6.29 -7.15 1.34
C TRP A 34 6.25 -8.25 2.41
N LEU A 35 7.45 -8.78 2.75
CA LEU A 35 7.72 -9.90 3.67
C LEU A 35 7.23 -11.28 3.21
N THR A 36 6.53 -11.38 2.08
CA THR A 36 5.95 -12.64 1.59
C THR A 36 6.65 -13.10 0.33
N PHE A 37 6.38 -12.47 -0.80
CA PHE A 37 6.77 -12.98 -2.12
C PHE A 37 8.29 -12.90 -2.34
N GLY A 38 8.86 -13.96 -2.89
CA GLY A 38 10.31 -14.10 -3.06
C GLY A 38 11.11 -14.23 -1.75
N GLY A 39 10.42 -14.39 -0.62
CA GLY A 39 11.01 -14.51 0.72
C GLY A 39 10.40 -15.67 1.50
N SER A 40 9.48 -15.37 2.41
CA SER A 40 8.82 -16.40 3.24
C SER A 40 7.79 -17.26 2.49
N VAL A 41 7.36 -16.80 1.31
CA VAL A 41 6.45 -17.50 0.41
C VAL A 41 7.19 -17.83 -0.89
N ASP A 42 7.18 -19.10 -1.29
CA ASP A 42 7.81 -19.56 -2.53
C ASP A 42 7.06 -19.09 -3.79
N ASP A 43 7.67 -19.32 -4.97
CA ASP A 43 7.12 -18.88 -6.25
C ASP A 43 5.76 -19.51 -6.60
N GLU A 44 5.54 -20.78 -6.25
CA GLU A 44 4.29 -21.47 -6.54
C GLU A 44 3.15 -20.94 -5.67
N ALA A 45 3.41 -20.75 -4.38
CA ALA A 45 2.47 -20.13 -3.46
C ALA A 45 2.21 -18.65 -3.81
N THR A 46 3.25 -17.91 -4.24
CA THR A 46 3.09 -16.53 -4.74
C THR A 46 2.15 -16.49 -5.93
N LYS A 47 2.36 -17.37 -6.93
CA LYS A 47 1.49 -17.51 -8.10
C LYS A 47 0.05 -17.84 -7.69
N ASP A 48 -0.13 -18.77 -6.75
CA ASP A 48 -1.45 -19.17 -6.27
C ASP A 48 -2.22 -18.04 -5.55
N ILE A 49 -1.51 -17.26 -4.72
CA ILE A 49 -2.08 -16.10 -4.02
C ILE A 49 -2.47 -15.01 -5.01
N MET A 50 -1.59 -14.68 -5.97
CA MET A 50 -1.86 -13.71 -7.02
C MET A 50 -3.05 -14.15 -7.88
N ARG A 51 -3.09 -15.43 -8.29
CA ARG A 51 -4.21 -16.01 -9.04
C ARG A 51 -5.54 -15.80 -8.35
N VAL A 52 -5.63 -16.17 -7.06
CA VAL A 52 -6.87 -16.01 -6.29
C VAL A 52 -7.26 -14.54 -6.14
N ALA A 53 -6.30 -13.63 -5.94
CA ALA A 53 -6.57 -12.19 -5.89
C ALA A 53 -7.21 -11.68 -7.20
N TYR A 54 -6.62 -12.04 -8.34
CA TYR A 54 -7.13 -11.64 -9.66
C TYR A 54 -8.50 -12.25 -9.98
N GLU A 55 -8.72 -13.52 -9.62
CA GLU A 55 -10.02 -14.21 -9.77
C GLU A 55 -11.14 -13.54 -8.96
N HIS A 56 -10.80 -12.77 -7.92
CA HIS A 56 -11.73 -11.96 -7.12
C HIS A 56 -11.75 -10.48 -7.53
N GLY A 57 -11.21 -10.14 -8.70
CA GLY A 57 -11.27 -8.80 -9.27
C GLY A 57 -10.17 -7.85 -8.80
N ILE A 58 -9.13 -8.29 -8.08
CA ILE A 58 -7.97 -7.42 -7.83
C ILE A 58 -7.19 -7.24 -9.14
N ASN A 59 -7.02 -6.00 -9.59
CA ASN A 59 -6.14 -5.68 -10.73
C ASN A 59 -4.82 -5.02 -10.29
N THR A 60 -4.74 -4.55 -9.04
CA THR A 60 -3.63 -3.72 -8.57
C THR A 60 -2.68 -4.54 -7.69
N PHE A 61 -1.40 -4.58 -8.09
CA PHE A 61 -0.35 -5.34 -7.39
C PHE A 61 0.85 -4.46 -7.09
N ASP A 62 1.38 -4.58 -5.89
CA ASP A 62 2.39 -3.69 -5.33
C ASP A 62 3.65 -4.45 -4.89
N THR A 63 4.81 -3.92 -5.27
CA THR A 63 6.14 -4.44 -4.91
C THR A 63 7.14 -3.29 -4.73
N ALA A 64 8.41 -3.58 -4.48
CA ALA A 64 9.48 -2.60 -4.43
C ALA A 64 10.82 -3.28 -4.73
N GLU A 65 11.80 -2.51 -5.20
CA GLU A 65 13.14 -3.07 -5.47
C GLU A 65 13.74 -3.78 -4.24
N VAL A 66 13.51 -3.24 -3.04
CA VAL A 66 14.10 -3.77 -1.79
C VAL A 66 13.38 -5.00 -1.26
N TYR A 67 12.16 -5.30 -1.73
CA TYR A 67 11.39 -6.42 -1.18
C TYR A 67 12.07 -7.74 -1.50
N ALA A 68 12.52 -8.41 -0.43
CA ALA A 68 13.37 -9.60 -0.51
C ALA A 68 14.60 -9.39 -1.41
N ASN A 69 15.23 -8.20 -1.34
CA ASN A 69 16.38 -7.82 -2.17
C ASN A 69 16.14 -8.03 -3.68
N GLY A 70 14.94 -7.68 -4.16
CA GLY A 70 14.53 -7.80 -5.56
C GLY A 70 13.84 -9.12 -5.92
N ALA A 71 13.89 -10.14 -5.06
CA ALA A 71 13.27 -11.43 -5.33
C ALA A 71 11.73 -11.33 -5.43
N CYS A 72 11.11 -10.37 -4.75
CA CYS A 72 9.67 -10.15 -4.87
C CYS A 72 9.27 -9.75 -6.30
N GLU A 73 10.04 -8.88 -6.96
CA GLU A 73 9.78 -8.46 -8.34
C GLU A 73 9.93 -9.64 -9.32
N VAL A 74 10.96 -10.47 -9.12
CA VAL A 74 11.18 -11.69 -9.91
C VAL A 74 10.02 -12.67 -9.77
N SER A 75 9.60 -12.94 -8.53
CA SER A 75 8.53 -13.90 -8.23
C SER A 75 7.18 -13.45 -8.81
N MET A 76 6.83 -12.17 -8.65
CA MET A 76 5.60 -11.61 -9.21
C MET A 76 5.63 -11.57 -10.74
N GLY A 77 6.75 -11.18 -11.34
CA GLY A 77 6.94 -11.20 -12.79
C GLY A 77 6.78 -12.59 -13.40
N ARG A 78 7.37 -13.60 -12.74
CA ARG A 78 7.18 -15.02 -13.09
C ARG A 78 5.72 -15.44 -13.01
N ALA A 79 5.04 -15.11 -11.91
CA ALA A 79 3.62 -15.45 -11.73
C ALA A 79 2.74 -14.85 -12.85
N ILE A 80 2.95 -13.58 -13.21
CA ILE A 80 2.20 -12.90 -14.29
C ILE A 80 2.38 -13.64 -15.62
N ARG A 81 3.62 -14.02 -15.95
CA ARG A 81 3.93 -14.76 -17.19
C ARG A 81 3.34 -16.17 -17.18
N ASP A 82 3.50 -16.90 -16.09
CA ASP A 82 3.04 -18.29 -15.98
C ASP A 82 1.50 -18.38 -15.95
N LEU A 83 0.82 -17.38 -15.39
CA LEU A 83 -0.66 -17.24 -15.43
C LEU A 83 -1.20 -16.66 -16.74
N GLN A 84 -0.30 -16.21 -17.63
CA GLN A 84 -0.64 -15.68 -18.96
C GLN A 84 -1.68 -14.56 -18.89
N TRP A 85 -1.52 -13.69 -17.90
CA TRP A 85 -2.39 -12.52 -17.77
C TRP A 85 -2.08 -11.51 -18.85
N ASN A 86 -3.13 -10.86 -19.35
CA ASN A 86 -2.94 -9.73 -20.23
C ASN A 86 -2.34 -8.57 -19.44
N ARG A 87 -1.17 -8.07 -19.83
CA ARG A 87 -0.52 -6.94 -19.15
C ARG A 87 -1.44 -5.71 -19.03
N SER A 88 -2.34 -5.49 -20.00
CA SER A 88 -3.25 -4.35 -20.01
C SER A 88 -4.42 -4.46 -19.03
N SER A 89 -4.66 -5.62 -18.40
CA SER A 89 -5.67 -5.77 -17.34
C SER A 89 -5.11 -5.53 -15.94
N LEU A 90 -3.80 -5.32 -15.81
CA LEU A 90 -3.10 -5.17 -14.54
C LEU A 90 -2.69 -3.71 -14.31
N VAL A 91 -2.70 -3.31 -13.04
CA VAL A 91 -2.04 -2.10 -12.54
C VAL A 91 -0.92 -2.52 -11.61
N LEU A 92 0.32 -2.31 -12.04
CA LEU A 92 1.52 -2.74 -11.34
C LEU A 92 2.28 -1.54 -10.78
N ILE A 93 2.58 -1.61 -9.48
CA ILE A 93 3.26 -0.57 -8.72
C ILE A 93 4.59 -1.12 -8.20
N THR A 94 5.69 -0.43 -8.48
CA THR A 94 6.97 -0.65 -7.78
C THR A 94 7.41 0.62 -7.06
N LYS A 95 8.49 0.54 -6.27
CA LYS A 95 9.06 1.66 -5.51
C LYS A 95 10.57 1.64 -5.56
N ILE A 96 11.15 2.82 -5.67
CA ILE A 96 12.59 3.04 -5.71
C ILE A 96 13.01 3.89 -4.51
N PHE A 97 14.01 3.40 -3.77
CA PHE A 97 14.79 4.14 -2.78
C PHE A 97 15.94 3.28 -2.26
N TYR A 98 15.69 2.06 -1.77
CA TYR A 98 16.64 1.32 -0.94
C TYR A 98 17.57 0.35 -1.72
N GLY A 99 17.41 0.25 -3.04
CA GLY A 99 18.14 -0.71 -3.87
C GLY A 99 17.87 -2.17 -3.50
N THR A 100 18.74 -3.06 -3.97
CA THR A 100 18.72 -4.51 -3.64
C THR A 100 19.91 -4.91 -2.76
N GLY A 101 20.41 -3.98 -1.97
CA GLY A 101 21.64 -4.13 -1.19
C GLY A 101 22.91 -3.80 -1.98
N GLY A 102 24.05 -3.84 -1.29
CA GLY A 102 25.36 -3.45 -1.83
C GLY A 102 26.03 -2.36 -1.01
N LYS A 103 27.27 -2.01 -1.38
CA LYS A 103 28.06 -0.94 -0.74
C LYS A 103 28.23 0.30 -1.63
N ASP A 104 27.62 0.31 -2.81
CA ASP A 104 27.67 1.46 -3.71
C ASP A 104 26.88 2.62 -3.10
N PRO A 105 27.50 3.79 -2.87
CA PRO A 105 26.81 4.95 -2.32
C PRO A 105 25.66 5.46 -3.21
N ASN A 106 25.62 5.09 -4.49
CA ASN A 106 24.57 5.50 -5.42
C ASN A 106 23.47 4.46 -5.62
N ALA A 107 23.51 3.34 -4.89
CA ALA A 107 22.49 2.28 -4.97
C ALA A 107 21.30 2.51 -4.02
N THR A 108 21.17 3.73 -3.48
CA THR A 108 20.06 4.12 -2.59
C THR A 108 19.73 5.62 -2.75
N GLY A 109 18.57 6.04 -2.23
CA GLY A 109 18.07 7.40 -2.26
C GLY A 109 17.26 7.74 -3.51
N LEU A 110 17.02 9.03 -3.74
CA LEU A 110 16.23 9.55 -4.85
C LEU A 110 17.04 10.42 -5.81
N SER A 111 18.35 10.19 -5.89
CA SER A 111 19.17 10.81 -6.93
C SER A 111 18.65 10.38 -8.30
N ARG A 112 18.82 11.25 -9.31
CA ARG A 112 18.45 10.93 -10.70
C ARG A 112 19.10 9.63 -11.18
N LYS A 113 20.34 9.37 -10.76
CA LYS A 113 21.07 8.14 -11.07
C LYS A 113 20.33 6.91 -10.52
N HIS A 114 20.04 6.89 -9.22
CA HIS A 114 19.37 5.74 -8.60
C HIS A 114 17.94 5.55 -9.10
N ILE A 115 17.17 6.63 -9.28
CA ILE A 115 15.80 6.55 -9.82
C ILE A 115 15.80 5.86 -11.19
N ILE A 116 16.71 6.24 -12.08
CA ILE A 116 16.77 5.69 -13.44
C ILE A 116 17.31 4.26 -13.44
N GLU A 117 18.43 4.02 -12.76
CA GLU A 117 19.06 2.70 -12.73
C GLU A 117 18.22 1.67 -11.96
N GLY A 118 17.67 2.07 -10.82
CA GLY A 118 16.77 1.24 -10.01
C GLY A 118 15.49 0.87 -10.76
N ALA A 119 14.86 1.82 -11.47
CA ALA A 119 13.70 1.53 -12.32
C ALA A 119 14.03 0.55 -13.45
N GLN A 120 15.18 0.73 -14.12
CA GLN A 120 15.61 -0.18 -15.18
C GLN A 120 15.87 -1.60 -14.65
N GLN A 121 16.54 -1.73 -13.52
CA GLN A 121 16.81 -3.02 -12.90
C GLN A 121 15.52 -3.69 -12.40
N SER A 122 14.58 -2.91 -11.85
CA SER A 122 13.26 -3.38 -11.43
C SER A 122 12.46 -3.97 -12.59
N LEU A 123 12.40 -3.28 -13.73
CA LEU A 123 11.79 -3.79 -14.96
C LEU A 123 12.45 -5.09 -15.43
N GLN A 124 13.78 -5.15 -15.40
CA GLN A 124 14.53 -6.36 -15.77
C GLN A 124 14.20 -7.54 -14.85
N ARG A 125 14.17 -7.34 -13.52
CA ARG A 125 13.82 -8.39 -12.55
C ARG A 125 12.40 -8.90 -12.76
N ALA A 126 11.44 -8.00 -12.96
CA ALA A 126 10.05 -8.36 -13.19
C ALA A 126 9.79 -8.93 -14.60
N GLY A 127 10.71 -8.74 -15.55
CA GLY A 127 10.50 -9.11 -16.96
C GLY A 127 9.38 -8.30 -17.61
N LEU A 128 9.30 -7.01 -17.29
CA LEU A 128 8.27 -6.07 -17.78
C LEU A 128 8.90 -4.98 -18.65
N ASP A 129 8.11 -4.45 -19.58
CA ASP A 129 8.51 -3.29 -20.40
C ASP A 129 8.25 -1.95 -19.68
N TYR A 130 7.20 -1.91 -18.85
CA TYR A 130 6.79 -0.74 -18.09
C TYR A 130 6.09 -1.10 -16.77
N TRP A 131 6.19 -0.20 -15.80
CA TRP A 131 5.33 -0.16 -14.60
C TRP A 131 4.15 0.78 -14.84
N ASP A 132 2.98 0.52 -14.25
CA ASP A 132 1.92 1.53 -14.32
C ASP A 132 2.29 2.74 -13.45
N ILE A 133 2.89 2.46 -12.28
CA ILE A 133 3.33 3.49 -11.34
C ILE A 133 4.68 3.11 -10.73
N ILE A 134 5.59 4.08 -10.66
CA ILE A 134 6.80 3.98 -9.84
C ILE A 134 6.71 5.00 -8.72
N MET A 135 6.78 4.54 -7.47
CA MET A 135 6.74 5.40 -6.29
C MET A 135 8.16 5.75 -5.80
N ALA A 136 8.35 6.97 -5.32
CA ALA A 136 9.44 7.28 -4.40
C ALA A 136 9.15 6.59 -3.06
N HIS A 137 9.91 5.56 -2.68
CA HIS A 137 9.56 4.68 -1.54
C HIS A 137 9.61 5.39 -0.18
N SER A 138 10.44 6.43 -0.05
CA SER A 138 10.64 7.22 1.16
C SER A 138 11.05 8.64 0.73
N PRO A 139 10.84 9.68 1.55
CA PRO A 139 11.46 10.98 1.28
C PRO A 139 12.99 10.88 1.35
N ASP A 140 13.68 11.67 0.52
CA ASP A 140 15.13 11.83 0.54
C ASP A 140 15.47 13.30 0.78
N VAL A 141 15.88 13.63 2.01
CA VAL A 141 16.26 15.00 2.39
C VAL A 141 17.62 15.42 1.86
N THR A 142 18.38 14.49 1.24
CA THR A 142 19.72 14.76 0.71
C THR A 142 19.71 15.11 -0.78
N VAL A 143 18.57 14.95 -1.45
CA VAL A 143 18.41 15.22 -2.88
C VAL A 143 17.42 16.36 -3.08
N PRO A 144 17.74 17.39 -3.88
CA PRO A 144 16.80 18.46 -4.18
C PRO A 144 15.52 17.93 -4.84
N MET A 145 14.35 18.38 -4.37
CA MET A 145 13.05 17.95 -4.90
C MET A 145 12.93 18.13 -6.42
N VAL A 146 13.54 19.19 -6.96
CA VAL A 146 13.57 19.44 -8.41
C VAL A 146 14.26 18.35 -9.21
N GLU A 147 15.30 17.71 -8.65
CA GLU A 147 15.96 16.57 -9.28
C GLU A 147 15.04 15.35 -9.27
N VAL A 148 14.39 15.08 -8.13
CA VAL A 148 13.44 13.98 -7.95
C VAL A 148 12.29 14.08 -8.97
N VAL A 149 11.61 15.24 -9.02
CA VAL A 149 10.50 15.47 -9.95
C VAL A 149 10.93 15.29 -11.41
N LYS A 150 12.10 15.83 -11.80
CA LYS A 150 12.65 15.67 -13.17
C LYS A 150 13.05 14.23 -13.48
N ALA A 151 13.53 13.47 -12.49
CA ALA A 151 13.90 12.07 -12.69
C ALA A 151 12.68 11.18 -12.93
N PHE A 152 11.63 11.31 -12.13
CA PHE A 152 10.38 10.57 -12.35
C PHE A 152 9.69 10.97 -13.67
N ASN A 153 9.68 12.26 -14.01
CA ASN A 153 9.14 12.70 -15.29
C ASN A 153 9.95 12.19 -16.49
N HIS A 154 11.27 11.99 -16.33
CA HIS A 154 12.06 11.33 -17.34
C HIS A 154 11.65 9.86 -17.54
N LEU A 155 11.32 9.12 -16.47
CA LEU A 155 10.79 7.76 -16.57
C LEU A 155 9.45 7.71 -17.32
N ILE A 156 8.58 8.71 -17.09
CA ILE A 156 7.32 8.85 -17.83
C ILE A 156 7.60 9.13 -19.32
N ALA A 157 8.41 10.15 -19.61
CA ALA A 157 8.73 10.55 -20.97
C ALA A 157 9.44 9.46 -21.79
N THR A 158 10.13 8.52 -21.12
CA THR A 158 10.82 7.38 -21.74
C THR A 158 10.00 6.08 -21.71
N GLY A 159 8.74 6.14 -21.29
CA GLY A 159 7.82 5.00 -21.30
C GLY A 159 8.15 3.91 -20.28
N LYS A 160 8.97 4.20 -19.27
CA LYS A 160 9.30 3.25 -18.18
C LYS A 160 8.18 3.14 -17.15
N CYS A 161 7.39 4.20 -17.01
CA CYS A 161 6.12 4.14 -16.31
C CYS A 161 5.08 5.09 -16.92
N PHE A 162 3.80 4.90 -16.58
CA PHE A 162 2.74 5.85 -16.96
C PHE A 162 2.60 6.99 -15.95
N TYR A 163 2.74 6.67 -14.67
CA TYR A 163 2.60 7.62 -13.57
C TYR A 163 3.74 7.46 -12.57
N TRP A 164 3.91 8.45 -11.70
CA TRP A 164 4.74 8.33 -10.52
C TRP A 164 3.97 8.78 -9.28
N GLY A 165 4.45 8.40 -8.10
CA GLY A 165 3.91 8.84 -6.84
C GLY A 165 4.95 8.87 -5.74
N CYS A 166 4.49 9.10 -4.52
CA CYS A 166 5.32 9.17 -3.32
C CYS A 166 4.86 8.13 -2.30
N SER A 167 5.63 7.91 -1.24
CA SER A 167 5.31 6.97 -0.18
C SER A 167 5.83 7.51 1.14
N ALA A 168 4.92 7.71 2.09
CA ALA A 168 5.21 8.27 3.40
C ALA A 168 5.88 9.66 3.36
N TRP A 169 5.47 10.50 2.40
CA TRP A 169 5.94 11.89 2.33
C TRP A 169 5.07 12.82 3.19
N SER A 170 5.65 13.89 3.71
CA SER A 170 4.88 14.92 4.41
C SER A 170 4.00 15.72 3.45
N ALA A 171 2.97 16.38 3.98
CA ALA A 171 2.12 17.26 3.16
C ALA A 171 2.91 18.42 2.53
N GLU A 172 3.97 18.86 3.20
CA GLU A 172 4.91 19.88 2.72
C GLU A 172 5.71 19.38 1.51
N GLN A 173 6.32 18.19 1.61
CA GLN A 173 7.10 17.59 0.53
C GLN A 173 6.24 17.33 -0.71
N ILE A 174 5.02 16.84 -0.52
CA ILE A 174 4.07 16.64 -1.63
C ILE A 174 3.73 18.00 -2.25
N SER A 175 3.44 19.02 -1.44
CA SER A 175 3.14 20.37 -1.93
C SER A 175 4.31 20.98 -2.72
N GLU A 176 5.54 20.78 -2.27
CA GLU A 176 6.76 21.21 -2.96
C GLU A 176 6.88 20.54 -4.33
N ALA A 177 6.70 19.21 -4.40
CA ALA A 177 6.73 18.46 -5.64
C ALA A 177 5.67 18.94 -6.64
N TYR A 178 4.44 19.18 -6.18
CA TYR A 178 3.37 19.77 -6.99
C TYR A 178 3.71 21.18 -7.48
N GLY A 179 4.34 22.00 -6.63
CA GLY A 179 4.78 23.35 -6.96
C GLY A 179 5.80 23.34 -8.10
N ILE A 180 6.84 22.52 -7.95
CA ILE A 180 7.91 22.35 -8.95
C ILE A 180 7.37 21.76 -10.25
N ALA A 181 6.54 20.73 -10.17
CA ALA A 181 5.96 20.11 -11.36
C ALA A 181 5.16 21.14 -12.16
N ARG A 182 4.34 21.96 -11.49
CA ARG A 182 3.59 23.03 -12.15
C ARG A 182 4.49 24.10 -12.77
N GLU A 183 5.53 24.54 -12.06
CA GLU A 183 6.49 25.54 -12.55
C GLU A 183 7.21 25.06 -13.81
N LEU A 184 7.56 23.78 -13.86
CA LEU A 184 8.34 23.19 -14.95
C LEU A 184 7.48 22.53 -16.04
N HIS A 185 6.15 22.62 -15.96
CA HIS A 185 5.21 21.94 -16.85
C HIS A 185 5.45 20.41 -16.91
N LEU A 186 5.68 19.82 -15.76
CA LEU A 186 5.89 18.39 -15.54
C LEU A 186 4.69 17.76 -14.81
N GLU A 187 4.61 16.44 -14.84
CA GLU A 187 3.61 15.68 -14.11
C GLU A 187 3.93 15.64 -12.61
N PRO A 188 2.99 16.04 -11.73
CA PRO A 188 3.14 15.91 -10.27
C PRO A 188 2.94 14.46 -9.81
N PRO A 189 3.26 14.11 -8.55
CA PRO A 189 2.99 12.77 -8.04
C PRO A 189 1.48 12.51 -7.99
N LEU A 190 1.05 11.39 -8.56
CA LEU A 190 -0.37 11.04 -8.70
C LEU A 190 -1.04 10.70 -7.36
N ALA A 191 -0.29 10.03 -6.50
CA ALA A 191 -0.75 9.51 -5.23
C ALA A 191 0.39 9.48 -4.21
N ASP A 192 0.02 9.47 -2.93
CA ASP A 192 0.91 9.04 -1.86
C ASP A 192 0.54 7.62 -1.40
N GLN A 193 1.58 6.82 -1.14
CA GLN A 193 1.47 5.52 -0.54
C GLN A 193 1.70 5.61 0.98
N SER A 194 0.63 5.80 1.74
CA SER A 194 0.69 6.16 3.17
C SER A 194 0.33 5.03 4.12
N GLN A 195 0.95 5.03 5.30
CA GLN A 195 0.48 4.17 6.38
C GLN A 195 -0.90 4.66 6.81
N TYR A 196 -1.88 3.77 6.87
CA TYR A 196 -3.19 4.14 7.40
C TYR A 196 -3.89 2.94 8.00
N SER A 197 -4.33 3.09 9.25
CA SER A 197 -5.11 2.08 9.96
C SER A 197 -5.90 2.75 11.08
N MET A 198 -6.78 1.99 11.73
CA MET A 198 -7.47 2.46 12.94
C MET A 198 -6.50 2.98 14.03
N LEU A 199 -5.23 2.54 14.03
CA LEU A 199 -4.21 2.93 15.01
C LEU A 199 -3.24 4.02 14.50
N HIS A 200 -3.34 4.43 13.23
CA HIS A 200 -2.49 5.46 12.63
C HIS A 200 -3.29 6.25 11.59
N ARG A 201 -3.70 7.47 11.94
CA ARG A 201 -4.75 8.24 11.25
C ARG A 201 -4.33 9.64 10.81
N GLU A 202 -3.45 10.29 11.57
CA GLU A 202 -3.18 11.74 11.48
C GLU A 202 -2.79 12.21 10.06
N PRO A 203 -1.85 11.56 9.33
CA PRO A 203 -1.46 12.05 8.01
C PRO A 203 -2.64 12.06 7.03
N VAL A 204 -3.35 10.94 6.95
CA VAL A 204 -4.43 10.73 5.97
C VAL A 204 -5.70 11.52 6.31
N GLU A 205 -6.10 11.56 7.58
CA GLU A 205 -7.36 12.19 8.01
C GLU A 205 -7.24 13.68 8.32
N LYS A 206 -6.02 14.23 8.42
CA LYS A 206 -5.82 15.65 8.75
C LYS A 206 -4.76 16.34 7.91
N GLU A 207 -3.53 15.84 7.88
CA GLU A 207 -2.41 16.55 7.25
C GLU A 207 -2.59 16.69 5.74
N TYR A 208 -3.14 15.66 5.08
CA TYR A 208 -3.37 15.65 3.64
C TYR A 208 -4.68 16.30 3.19
N MET A 209 -5.53 16.75 4.12
CA MET A 209 -6.82 17.39 3.78
C MET A 209 -6.69 18.53 2.75
N PRO A 210 -5.69 19.43 2.84
CA PRO A 210 -5.48 20.46 1.82
C PRO A 210 -5.08 19.89 0.45
N LEU A 211 -4.36 18.76 0.41
CA LEU A 211 -3.89 18.13 -0.82
C LEU A 211 -5.04 17.50 -1.59
N TYR A 212 -5.99 16.86 -0.91
CA TYR A 212 -7.19 16.31 -1.57
C TYR A 212 -7.99 17.43 -2.24
N ARG A 213 -8.24 18.53 -1.53
CA ARG A 213 -9.03 19.65 -2.06
C ARG A 213 -8.34 20.38 -3.22
N LYS A 214 -7.02 20.60 -3.09
CA LYS A 214 -6.27 21.42 -4.04
C LYS A 214 -5.79 20.64 -5.27
N HIS A 215 -5.45 19.38 -5.08
CA HIS A 215 -4.75 18.57 -6.07
C HIS A 215 -5.47 17.28 -6.43
N GLY A 216 -6.52 16.88 -5.68
CA GLY A 216 -7.18 15.60 -5.88
C GLY A 216 -6.29 14.41 -5.55
N LEU A 217 -5.29 14.58 -4.67
CA LEU A 217 -4.29 13.56 -4.35
C LEU A 217 -4.94 12.20 -4.06
N GLY A 218 -4.49 11.15 -4.76
CA GLY A 218 -4.92 9.78 -4.49
C GLY A 218 -4.14 9.14 -3.35
N LEU A 219 -4.72 8.11 -2.73
CA LEU A 219 -4.02 7.32 -1.72
C LEU A 219 -4.01 5.85 -2.06
N THR A 220 -2.82 5.25 -2.00
CA THR A 220 -2.68 3.79 -1.85
C THR A 220 -2.24 3.54 -0.42
N ILE A 221 -3.07 2.94 0.45
CA ILE A 221 -2.66 2.78 1.85
C ILE A 221 -1.97 1.45 2.11
N TRP A 222 -1.03 1.42 3.04
CA TRP A 222 -0.36 0.20 3.49
C TRP A 222 -0.49 -0.04 4.99
N SER A 223 -0.24 -1.29 5.40
CA SER A 223 -0.45 -1.79 6.77
C SER A 223 -1.82 -1.45 7.39
N PRO A 224 -2.95 -1.67 6.68
CA PRO A 224 -4.28 -1.41 7.22
C PRO A 224 -4.61 -2.25 8.46
N LEU A 225 -3.92 -3.38 8.63
CA LEU A 225 -4.03 -4.26 9.79
C LEU A 225 -2.96 -4.00 10.86
N ALA A 226 -2.18 -2.91 10.76
CA ALA A 226 -1.08 -2.58 11.66
C ALA A 226 -0.13 -3.78 11.90
N TRP A 227 0.41 -4.32 10.80
CA TRP A 227 1.25 -5.54 10.77
C TRP A 227 0.62 -6.80 11.38
N GLY A 228 -0.71 -6.82 11.51
CA GLY A 228 -1.48 -7.93 12.06
C GLY A 228 -2.05 -7.66 13.45
N LEU A 229 -1.74 -6.52 14.09
CA LEU A 229 -2.29 -6.16 15.39
C LEU A 229 -3.81 -6.03 15.36
N LEU A 230 -4.37 -5.42 14.31
CA LEU A 230 -5.82 -5.29 14.10
C LEU A 230 -6.50 -6.58 13.60
N THR A 231 -5.90 -7.74 13.86
CA THR A 231 -6.56 -9.04 13.66
C THR A 231 -7.02 -9.68 14.96
N GLY A 232 -6.60 -9.11 16.11
CA GLY A 232 -6.82 -9.70 17.43
C GLY A 232 -5.88 -10.87 17.77
N LYS A 233 -5.06 -11.36 16.82
CA LYS A 233 -4.18 -12.53 17.06
C LYS A 233 -3.14 -12.31 18.16
N TYR A 234 -2.82 -11.06 18.49
CA TYR A 234 -1.84 -10.71 19.52
C TYR A 234 -2.46 -10.36 20.89
N ASN A 235 -3.77 -10.58 21.05
CA ASN A 235 -4.51 -10.22 22.26
C ASN A 235 -3.99 -10.91 23.54
N ASP A 236 -3.42 -12.10 23.39
CA ASP A 236 -2.97 -12.98 24.47
C ASP A 236 -1.48 -13.36 24.33
N GLY A 237 -0.70 -12.51 23.66
CA GLY A 237 0.73 -12.74 23.39
C GLY A 237 1.04 -12.93 21.91
N ILE A 238 2.29 -13.26 21.57
CA ILE A 238 2.73 -13.43 20.18
C ILE A 238 2.60 -14.91 19.77
N PRO A 239 1.69 -15.27 18.84
CA PRO A 239 1.56 -16.66 18.39
C PRO A 239 2.79 -17.10 17.58
N LYS A 240 3.13 -18.39 17.69
CA LYS A 240 4.14 -19.02 16.82
C LYS A 240 3.76 -18.95 15.34
N GLY A 241 4.74 -18.74 14.47
CA GLY A 241 4.56 -18.58 13.03
C GLY A 241 3.83 -17.28 12.63
N SER A 242 3.60 -16.37 13.58
CA SER A 242 3.08 -15.04 13.27
C SER A 242 4.16 -14.15 12.68
N ARG A 243 3.77 -13.00 12.10
CA ARG A 243 4.72 -12.04 11.53
C ARG A 243 5.74 -11.56 12.57
N PHE A 244 5.29 -11.30 13.79
CA PHE A 244 6.17 -10.86 14.88
C PHE A 244 7.08 -11.98 15.38
N ASP A 245 6.60 -13.23 15.42
CA ASP A 245 7.44 -14.39 15.79
C ASP A 245 8.56 -14.63 14.77
N LEU A 246 8.23 -14.66 13.48
CA LEU A 246 9.18 -14.96 12.40
C LEU A 246 10.21 -13.84 12.13
N ASN A 247 10.03 -12.66 12.72
CA ASN A 247 10.87 -11.48 12.47
C ASN A 247 11.22 -10.77 13.79
N ALA A 248 11.30 -11.53 14.89
CA ALA A 248 11.53 -10.97 16.22
C ALA A 248 12.90 -10.28 16.34
N ASP A 249 13.93 -10.83 15.69
CA ASP A 249 15.31 -10.33 15.76
C ASP A 249 15.68 -9.40 14.60
N SER A 250 14.68 -8.86 13.89
CA SER A 250 14.90 -8.04 12.69
C SER A 250 13.96 -6.82 12.65
N THR A 251 13.14 -6.70 11.60
CA THR A 251 12.34 -5.53 11.27
C THR A 251 11.31 -5.13 12.34
N PHE A 252 10.92 -6.06 13.23
CA PHE A 252 9.86 -5.82 14.22
C PHE A 252 10.30 -5.81 15.67
N ASP A 253 11.60 -5.90 15.99
CA ASP A 253 12.08 -5.93 17.38
C ASP A 253 11.51 -4.77 18.22
N GLY A 254 11.66 -3.53 17.73
CA GLY A 254 11.09 -2.35 18.41
C GLY A 254 9.56 -2.39 18.53
N ALA A 255 8.84 -2.87 17.52
CA ALA A 255 7.40 -3.01 17.58
C ALA A 255 6.97 -4.05 18.62
N ILE A 256 7.68 -5.17 18.71
CA ILE A 256 7.45 -6.25 19.68
C ILE A 256 7.73 -5.79 21.10
N GLN A 257 8.85 -5.08 21.32
CA GLN A 257 9.16 -4.48 22.60
C GLN A 257 8.08 -3.46 23.00
N SER A 258 7.60 -2.65 22.06
CA SER A 258 6.55 -1.66 22.32
C SER A 258 5.24 -2.29 22.80
N LEU A 259 4.90 -3.52 22.38
CA LEU A 259 3.68 -4.21 22.84
C LEU A 259 3.70 -4.48 24.35
N ARG A 260 4.89 -4.58 24.96
CA ARG A 260 5.07 -4.80 26.40
C ARG A 260 5.00 -3.50 27.21
N SER A 261 5.01 -2.35 26.55
CA SER A 261 4.84 -1.05 27.22
C SER A 261 3.39 -0.80 27.62
N SER A 262 3.15 0.17 28.50
CA SER A 262 1.80 0.63 28.86
C SER A 262 1.00 1.09 27.64
N GLU A 263 1.64 1.77 26.70
CA GLU A 263 1.01 2.22 25.45
C GLU A 263 0.64 1.03 24.55
N GLY A 264 1.53 0.04 24.43
CA GLY A 264 1.29 -1.19 23.68
C GLY A 264 0.13 -2.00 24.24
N MET A 265 0.10 -2.18 25.57
CA MET A 265 -1.01 -2.84 26.25
C MET A 265 -2.33 -2.09 26.07
N ALA A 266 -2.31 -0.75 26.11
CA ALA A 266 -3.49 0.05 25.81
C ALA A 266 -3.98 -0.12 24.36
N LYS A 267 -3.06 -0.27 23.39
CA LYS A 267 -3.42 -0.59 21.99
C LYS A 267 -4.06 -1.97 21.90
N VAL A 268 -3.51 -2.98 22.56
CA VAL A 268 -4.09 -4.34 22.59
C VAL A 268 -5.49 -4.32 23.21
N GLU A 269 -5.71 -3.57 24.29
CA GLU A 269 -7.03 -3.45 24.91
C GLU A 269 -8.05 -2.78 23.98
N LYS A 270 -7.63 -1.75 23.23
CA LYS A 270 -8.47 -1.17 22.17
C LYS A 270 -8.84 -2.22 21.12
N VAL A 271 -7.90 -3.07 20.70
CA VAL A 271 -8.18 -4.15 19.73
C VAL A 271 -9.16 -5.18 20.32
N LYS A 272 -9.05 -5.55 21.60
CA LYS A 272 -10.01 -6.43 22.29
C LYS A 272 -11.43 -5.85 22.25
N ARG A 273 -11.57 -4.57 22.57
CA ARG A 273 -12.86 -3.85 22.52
C ARG A 273 -13.42 -3.77 21.09
N LEU A 274 -12.59 -3.43 20.11
CA LEU A 274 -13.00 -3.43 18.69
C LEU A 274 -13.38 -4.82 18.18
N THR A 275 -12.77 -5.87 18.71
CA THR A 275 -13.15 -7.25 18.38
C THR A 275 -14.61 -7.52 18.77
N LYS A 276 -15.10 -6.94 19.88
CA LYS A 276 -16.51 -7.03 20.28
C LYS A 276 -17.45 -6.29 19.33
N VAL A 277 -17.02 -5.13 18.82
CA VAL A 277 -17.76 -4.43 17.76
C VAL A 277 -17.84 -5.29 16.49
N ALA A 278 -16.72 -5.91 16.08
CA ALA A 278 -16.69 -6.80 14.92
C ALA A 278 -17.59 -8.03 15.09
N GLU A 279 -17.55 -8.68 16.25
CA GLU A 279 -18.42 -9.80 16.62
C GLU A 279 -19.90 -9.41 16.55
N GLY A 280 -20.27 -8.23 17.06
CA GLY A 280 -21.63 -7.70 17.00
C GLY A 280 -22.13 -7.46 15.56
N LEU A 281 -21.24 -7.10 14.64
CA LEU A 281 -21.54 -6.99 13.20
C LEU A 281 -21.53 -8.34 12.48
N GLY A 282 -21.07 -9.41 13.14
CA GLY A 282 -20.92 -10.73 12.54
C GLY A 282 -19.72 -10.85 11.60
N CYS A 283 -18.60 -10.18 11.89
CA CYS A 283 -17.36 -10.30 11.12
C CYS A 283 -16.11 -10.45 12.01
N SER A 284 -14.99 -10.80 11.39
CA SER A 284 -13.70 -10.82 12.10
C SER A 284 -13.14 -9.41 12.29
N MET A 285 -12.28 -9.23 13.31
CA MET A 285 -11.61 -7.93 13.55
C MET A 285 -10.82 -7.45 12.32
N ALA A 286 -10.21 -8.38 11.57
CA ALA A 286 -9.51 -8.06 10.33
C ALA A 286 -10.46 -7.48 9.27
N VAL A 287 -11.62 -8.10 9.07
CA VAL A 287 -12.66 -7.63 8.15
C VAL A 287 -13.17 -6.24 8.54
N LEU A 288 -13.42 -6.01 9.84
CA LEU A 288 -13.81 -4.69 10.35
C LEU A 288 -12.75 -3.62 10.05
N ALA A 289 -11.48 -3.89 10.35
CA ALA A 289 -10.38 -2.96 10.13
C ALA A 289 -10.19 -2.59 8.65
N LEU A 290 -10.29 -3.58 7.76
CA LEU A 290 -10.20 -3.38 6.32
C LEU A 290 -11.40 -2.60 5.76
N ALA A 291 -12.62 -2.94 6.18
CA ALA A 291 -13.82 -2.22 5.78
C ALA A 291 -13.78 -0.75 6.25
N TRP A 292 -13.30 -0.50 7.47
CA TRP A 292 -13.11 0.85 8.00
C TRP A 292 -12.11 1.66 7.16
N ALA A 293 -10.97 1.05 6.82
CA ALA A 293 -9.95 1.73 6.02
C ALA A 293 -10.46 2.05 4.61
N ALA A 294 -11.18 1.10 3.99
CA ALA A 294 -11.80 1.27 2.66
C ALA A 294 -12.99 2.25 2.65
N LYS A 295 -13.60 2.53 3.80
CA LYS A 295 -14.71 3.51 3.92
C LYS A 295 -14.25 4.94 3.70
N ASN A 296 -12.98 5.26 3.98
CA ASN A 296 -12.43 6.58 3.70
C ASN A 296 -12.45 6.84 2.18
N GLU A 297 -13.10 7.92 1.75
CA GLU A 297 -13.31 8.24 0.33
C GLU A 297 -12.04 8.66 -0.40
N HIS A 298 -11.04 9.16 0.33
CA HIS A 298 -9.74 9.54 -0.24
C HIS A 298 -8.82 8.34 -0.45
N VAL A 299 -9.15 7.18 0.12
CA VAL A 299 -8.40 5.93 -0.10
C VAL A 299 -8.79 5.35 -1.45
N SER A 300 -7.90 5.40 -2.44
CA SER A 300 -8.14 4.79 -3.75
C SER A 300 -8.01 3.27 -3.69
N THR A 301 -7.00 2.75 -2.98
CA THR A 301 -6.83 1.31 -2.74
C THR A 301 -6.21 1.00 -1.38
N VAL A 302 -6.59 -0.13 -0.81
CA VAL A 302 -6.06 -0.71 0.42
C VAL A 302 -5.13 -1.88 0.10
N ILE A 303 -3.82 -1.73 0.34
CA ILE A 303 -2.83 -2.77 0.07
C ILE A 303 -2.92 -3.87 1.14
N LEU A 304 -3.39 -5.04 0.72
CA LEU A 304 -3.43 -6.26 1.51
C LEU A 304 -2.06 -6.95 1.49
N GLY A 305 -1.67 -7.54 2.62
CA GLY A 305 -0.60 -8.52 2.67
C GLY A 305 -1.19 -9.91 2.95
N ALA A 306 -0.74 -10.92 2.22
CA ALA A 306 -1.17 -12.30 2.41
C ALA A 306 -0.01 -13.28 2.24
N SER A 307 0.09 -14.24 3.17
CA SER A 307 1.06 -15.34 3.09
C SER A 307 0.44 -16.66 2.62
N ARG A 308 -0.88 -16.68 2.42
CA ARG A 308 -1.66 -17.79 1.85
C ARG A 308 -2.93 -17.28 1.21
N LYS A 309 -3.47 -18.01 0.23
CA LYS A 309 -4.62 -17.58 -0.57
C LYS A 309 -5.91 -17.41 0.24
N GLU A 310 -6.09 -18.18 1.30
CA GLU A 310 -7.27 -18.10 2.17
C GLU A 310 -7.38 -16.73 2.88
N GLN A 311 -6.24 -16.09 3.15
CA GLN A 311 -6.23 -14.74 3.73
C GLN A 311 -6.76 -13.70 2.73
N VAL A 312 -6.51 -13.86 1.43
CA VAL A 312 -7.06 -12.96 0.40
C VAL A 312 -8.59 -13.06 0.42
N VAL A 313 -9.13 -14.27 0.36
CA VAL A 313 -10.58 -14.51 0.37
C VAL A 313 -11.23 -13.98 1.67
N GLU A 314 -10.62 -14.24 2.83
CA GLU A 314 -11.12 -13.71 4.11
C GLU A 314 -11.09 -12.18 4.14
N ASN A 315 -10.00 -11.55 3.71
CA ASN A 315 -9.86 -10.09 3.70
C ASN A 315 -10.90 -9.43 2.78
N LEU A 316 -11.22 -10.05 1.64
CA LEU A 316 -12.18 -9.50 0.67
C LEU A 316 -13.64 -9.53 1.15
N LYS A 317 -13.97 -10.28 2.20
CA LYS A 317 -15.27 -10.16 2.88
C LYS A 317 -15.52 -8.73 3.38
N ALA A 318 -14.48 -7.92 3.60
CA ALA A 318 -14.60 -6.51 3.95
C ALA A 318 -15.49 -5.71 2.98
N LEU A 319 -15.55 -6.08 1.70
CA LEU A 319 -16.43 -5.44 0.71
C LEU A 319 -17.91 -5.43 1.15
N ASP A 320 -18.35 -6.49 1.82
CA ASP A 320 -19.74 -6.67 2.27
C ASP A 320 -20.07 -5.89 3.55
N TYR A 321 -19.06 -5.29 4.21
CA TYR A 321 -19.19 -4.61 5.49
C TYR A 321 -18.97 -3.09 5.40
N ILE A 322 -18.42 -2.56 4.31
CA ILE A 322 -18.16 -1.11 4.16
C ILE A 322 -19.44 -0.27 4.41
N GLU A 323 -20.57 -0.70 3.84
CA GLU A 323 -21.86 0.00 4.01
C GLU A 323 -22.52 -0.29 5.36
N LYS A 324 -22.15 -1.39 6.03
CA LYS A 324 -22.65 -1.73 7.37
C LYS A 324 -22.01 -0.88 8.47
N LEU A 325 -20.91 -0.19 8.18
CA LEU A 325 -20.30 0.78 9.09
C LEU A 325 -21.14 2.07 9.08
N THR A 326 -22.28 2.03 9.76
CA THR A 326 -23.19 3.18 9.89
C THR A 326 -22.53 4.29 10.74
N PRO A 327 -23.06 5.52 10.73
CA PRO A 327 -22.54 6.61 11.57
C PRO A 327 -22.43 6.25 13.06
N ASP A 328 -23.38 5.46 13.58
CA ASP A 328 -23.37 5.00 14.98
C ASP A 328 -22.21 4.05 15.24
N ILE A 329 -21.99 3.07 14.36
CA ILE A 329 -20.84 2.15 14.45
C ILE A 329 -19.51 2.90 14.32
N MET A 330 -19.43 3.87 13.42
CA MET A 330 -18.23 4.71 13.28
C MET A 330 -17.96 5.53 14.55
N THR A 331 -19.02 6.02 15.21
CA THR A 331 -18.92 6.73 16.49
C THR A 331 -18.45 5.80 17.61
N GLU A 332 -18.97 4.57 17.66
CA GLU A 332 -18.52 3.55 18.60
C GLU A 332 -17.04 3.20 18.41
N ILE A 333 -16.60 3.00 17.17
CA ILE A 333 -15.19 2.75 16.81
C ILE A 333 -14.32 3.93 17.25
N ASP A 334 -14.71 5.16 16.93
CA ASP A 334 -13.99 6.38 17.33
C ASP A 334 -13.88 6.51 18.86
N ALA A 335 -14.93 6.14 19.60
CA ALA A 335 -14.94 6.16 21.06
C ALA A 335 -14.01 5.09 21.68
N VAL A 336 -13.93 3.90 21.08
CA VAL A 336 -12.96 2.87 21.50
C VAL A 336 -11.53 3.31 21.22
N LEU A 337 -11.28 3.84 20.03
CA LEU A 337 -9.94 4.23 19.59
C LEU A 337 -9.43 5.48 20.30
N ALA A 338 -10.30 6.44 20.59
CA ALA A 338 -9.99 7.71 21.24
C ALA A 338 -8.76 8.42 20.61
N ASN A 339 -8.68 8.38 19.28
CA ASN A 339 -7.55 8.91 18.50
C ASN A 339 -7.98 9.61 17.20
N LYS A 340 -9.27 9.99 17.09
CA LYS A 340 -9.78 10.70 15.92
C LYS A 340 -9.02 12.02 15.78
N PRO A 341 -8.37 12.28 14.63
CA PRO A 341 -7.66 13.54 14.42
C PRO A 341 -8.58 14.74 14.60
N ALA A 342 -8.09 15.76 15.28
CA ALA A 342 -8.83 17.02 15.43
C ALA A 342 -9.02 17.67 14.04
N PRO A 343 -10.20 18.25 13.76
CA PRO A 343 -10.42 18.97 12.51
C PRO A 343 -9.46 20.15 12.40
N LEU A 344 -9.14 20.54 11.16
CA LEU A 344 -8.37 21.76 10.93
C LEU A 344 -9.14 22.98 11.47
N PRO A 345 -8.48 23.92 12.15
CA PRO A 345 -9.13 25.10 12.68
C PRO A 345 -9.66 25.96 11.52
N THR A 346 -10.96 26.23 11.51
CA THR A 346 -11.59 27.08 10.49
C THR A 346 -11.46 28.57 10.82
N PHE A 347 -11.18 28.92 12.08
CA PHE A 347 -11.18 30.30 12.59
C PHE A 347 -12.45 31.09 12.18
N GLY A 348 -13.59 30.39 12.07
CA GLY A 348 -14.86 30.99 11.63
C GLY A 348 -14.95 31.30 10.13
N ARG A 349 -13.98 30.85 9.31
CA ARG A 349 -13.98 30.99 7.85
C ARG A 349 -14.54 29.70 7.23
N ALA A 350 -15.61 29.85 6.45
CA ALA A 350 -16.29 28.77 5.75
C ALA A 350 -15.47 28.25 4.56
#